data_AF-A0AAD7JGE7-F1
#
_entry.id   AF-A0AAD7JGE7-F1
#
_cell.length_a   1.000
_cell.length_b   1.000
_cell.length_c   1.000
_cell.angle_alpha   90.00
_cell.angle_beta   90.00
_cell.angle_gamma   90.00
#
_symmetry.space_group_name_H-M   'P 1'
#
loop_
_entity.id
_entity.type
_entity.pdbx_description
1 polymer ?
#
loop_
_entity_poly.entity_id
_entity_poly.type
_entity_poly.pdbx_seq_one_letter_code
_entity_poly.pdbx_strand_id
1 'polypeptide(L)'
;MPGYCQVKRKVPGQQQPQLVCRFDFPMECRADAGIGHDSKRRVRFEAQRNDPLLNMYNPAMILGWTANIDIKPVLSTDAARNYIAKYASKAEQQAPAFPQLLSGIVNQMEETGSAKTACQKLLNKMLGERTYSAQETAHLLLGIPLVRASTSFQTLHLGAEGGMRELQVNEDDGSEDPDERQVTGDSYTKRGPGLEALSLHDVFKNYTWVKTEWRKKRTSTNTVLRVFPRLSPDPTGDQYKAYCRTKVLLHHPFRLPESLRVVDEQVQTWAQIWANCRAAGHDHPKDTLRCWENENRTRQEEEDDDENVPNPNAPANEEDWQVFAQAFPNAALPQFGIDDLGMRPLD
;
A
#
# COMPACT_ATOMS: atom_id res chain seq x y z
N MET A 1 1.99 21.60 -31.29
CA MET A 1 1.65 21.05 -29.96
C MET A 1 1.79 19.54 -30.04
N PRO A 2 2.67 18.92 -29.25
CA PRO A 2 2.93 17.48 -29.33
C PRO A 2 1.65 16.69 -28.99
N GLY A 3 1.34 15.66 -29.77
CA GLY A 3 0.10 14.87 -29.68
C GLY A 3 -0.08 14.04 -28.40
N TYR A 4 0.86 14.09 -27.45
CA TYR A 4 0.87 13.25 -26.24
C TYR A 4 -0.44 13.30 -25.44
N CYS A 5 -1.03 14.49 -25.30
CA CYS A 5 -2.25 14.67 -24.53
C CYS A 5 -3.52 14.60 -25.39
N GLN A 6 -3.42 14.67 -26.71
CA GLN A 6 -4.58 14.80 -27.58
C GLN A 6 -5.19 13.43 -27.88
N VAL A 7 -6.49 13.29 -27.63
CA VAL A 7 -7.27 12.09 -27.95
C VAL A 7 -8.49 12.47 -28.76
N LYS A 8 -8.88 11.61 -29.70
CA LYS A 8 -10.10 11.78 -30.50
C LYS A 8 -11.29 11.25 -29.71
N ARG A 9 -12.24 12.12 -29.34
CA ARG A 9 -13.46 11.74 -28.63
C ARG A 9 -14.67 11.86 -29.56
N LYS A 10 -15.47 10.80 -29.66
CA LYS A 10 -16.73 10.80 -30.41
C LYS A 10 -17.79 11.54 -29.61
N VAL A 11 -18.27 12.66 -30.12
CA VAL A 11 -19.32 13.46 -29.48
C VAL A 11 -20.68 12.98 -30.01
N PRO A 12 -21.68 12.68 -29.14
CA PRO A 12 -23.01 12.32 -29.59
C PRO A 12 -23.59 13.42 -30.50
N GLY A 13 -23.99 13.05 -31.72
CA GLY A 13 -24.57 13.99 -32.69
C GLY A 13 -23.60 14.63 -33.68
N GLN A 14 -22.29 14.34 -33.63
CA GLN A 14 -21.31 14.79 -34.62
C GLN A 14 -20.71 13.62 -35.41
N GLN A 15 -20.54 13.81 -36.73
CA GLN A 15 -19.94 12.78 -37.61
C GLN A 15 -18.43 12.67 -37.44
N GLN A 16 -17.74 13.74 -37.06
CA GLN A 16 -16.29 13.76 -36.87
C GLN A 16 -15.93 13.82 -35.38
N PRO A 17 -14.93 13.04 -34.93
CA PRO A 17 -14.49 13.06 -33.55
C PRO A 17 -13.72 14.35 -33.24
N GLN A 18 -13.94 14.91 -32.06
CA GLN A 18 -13.26 16.11 -31.58
C GLN A 18 -11.91 15.75 -30.96
N LEU A 19 -10.86 16.49 -31.27
CA LEU A 19 -9.57 16.42 -30.58
C LEU A 19 -9.72 17.11 -29.22
N VAL A 20 -9.53 16.37 -28.15
CA VAL A 20 -9.60 16.85 -26.76
C VAL A 20 -8.36 16.42 -26.00
N CYS A 21 -7.96 17.19 -24.99
CA CYS A 21 -6.90 16.75 -24.10
C CYS A 21 -7.43 15.66 -23.16
N ARG A 22 -6.75 14.51 -23.06
CA ARG A 22 -7.08 13.41 -22.15
C ARG A 22 -6.95 13.78 -20.66
N PHE A 23 -6.32 14.92 -20.38
CA PHE A 23 -6.14 15.49 -19.04
C PHE A 23 -7.04 16.71 -18.78
N ASP A 24 -7.99 16.98 -19.67
CA ASP A 24 -8.99 18.07 -19.55
C ASP A 24 -8.42 19.49 -19.64
N PHE A 25 -7.27 19.66 -20.30
CA PHE A 25 -6.75 20.99 -20.61
C PHE A 25 -7.39 21.61 -21.89
N PRO A 26 -7.58 22.94 -21.93
CA PRO A 26 -7.42 23.88 -20.82
C PRO A 26 -8.53 23.69 -19.77
N MET A 27 -8.16 23.73 -18.49
CA MET A 27 -9.12 23.56 -17.38
C MET A 27 -9.86 24.87 -17.11
N GLU A 28 -11.10 24.79 -16.63
CA GLU A 28 -11.86 25.97 -16.23
C GLU A 28 -11.20 26.67 -15.03
N CYS A 29 -11.12 28.01 -15.11
CA CYS A 29 -10.71 28.84 -13.98
C CYS A 29 -11.82 28.92 -12.95
N ARG A 30 -11.47 28.86 -11.66
CA ARG A 30 -12.42 28.82 -10.55
C ARG A 30 -11.94 29.74 -9.44
N ALA A 31 -12.85 30.57 -8.93
CA ALA A 31 -12.58 31.43 -7.78
C ALA A 31 -12.52 30.61 -6.47
N ASP A 32 -13.34 29.57 -6.38
CA ASP A 32 -13.44 28.71 -5.20
C ASP A 32 -13.05 27.27 -5.50
N ALA A 33 -12.35 26.66 -4.54
CA ALA A 33 -12.03 25.24 -4.58
C ALA A 33 -13.28 24.39 -4.32
N GLY A 34 -13.37 23.22 -4.94
CA GLY A 34 -14.52 22.33 -4.77
C GLY A 34 -14.29 20.92 -5.31
N ILE A 35 -15.38 20.17 -5.44
CA ILE A 35 -15.41 18.85 -6.04
C ILE A 35 -16.10 18.95 -7.40
N GLY A 36 -15.45 18.42 -8.43
CA GLY A 36 -15.96 18.31 -9.79
C GLY A 36 -15.82 16.88 -10.31
N HIS A 37 -16.08 16.73 -11.61
CA HIS A 37 -15.88 15.48 -12.33
C HIS A 37 -14.92 15.70 -13.49
N ASP A 38 -14.03 14.74 -13.71
CA ASP A 38 -13.20 14.74 -14.91
C ASP A 38 -13.98 14.32 -16.17
N SER A 39 -13.34 14.38 -17.34
CA SER A 39 -13.95 13.95 -18.60
C SER A 39 -14.43 12.50 -18.62
N LYS A 40 -13.95 11.66 -17.69
CA LYS A 40 -14.35 10.27 -17.47
C LYS A 40 -15.38 10.11 -16.35
N ARG A 41 -15.97 11.21 -15.85
CA ARG A 41 -16.93 11.24 -14.74
C ARG A 41 -16.39 10.76 -13.40
N ARG A 42 -15.08 10.76 -13.21
CA ARG A 42 -14.46 10.42 -11.92
C ARG A 42 -14.45 11.65 -11.03
N VAL A 43 -14.73 11.46 -9.75
CA VAL A 43 -14.70 12.53 -8.75
C VAL A 43 -13.27 13.09 -8.69
N ARG A 44 -13.16 14.41 -8.77
CA ARG A 44 -11.89 15.12 -8.76
C ARG A 44 -12.01 16.37 -7.90
N PHE A 45 -11.04 16.60 -7.02
CA PHE A 45 -10.90 17.88 -6.34
C PHE A 45 -10.43 18.92 -7.35
N GLU A 46 -10.97 20.12 -7.31
CA GLU A 46 -10.60 21.21 -8.20
C GLU A 46 -10.22 22.41 -7.35
N ALA A 47 -8.93 22.73 -7.30
CA ALA A 47 -8.43 23.89 -6.58
C ALA A 47 -8.87 25.20 -7.23
N GLN A 48 -8.81 26.30 -6.46
CA GLN A 48 -8.88 27.65 -7.00
C GLN A 48 -7.83 27.80 -8.12
N ARG A 49 -8.23 28.32 -9.27
CA ARG A 49 -7.39 28.40 -10.47
C ARG A 49 -7.69 29.68 -11.23
N ASN A 50 -6.65 30.46 -11.51
CA ASN A 50 -6.69 31.65 -12.35
C ASN A 50 -5.99 31.45 -13.70
N ASP A 51 -5.22 30.36 -13.89
CA ASP A 51 -4.57 29.99 -15.14
C ASP A 51 -5.09 28.61 -15.63
N PRO A 52 -5.69 28.51 -16.83
CA PRO A 52 -6.23 27.26 -17.37
C PRO A 52 -5.23 26.12 -17.59
N LEU A 53 -3.93 26.40 -17.64
CA LEU A 53 -2.86 25.41 -17.83
C LEU A 53 -2.20 24.98 -16.51
N LEU A 54 -2.65 25.54 -15.39
CA LEU A 54 -2.18 25.17 -14.06
C LEU A 54 -2.73 23.79 -13.66
N ASN A 55 -1.82 22.85 -13.39
CA ASN A 55 -2.19 21.55 -12.84
C ASN A 55 -2.81 21.73 -11.44
N MET A 56 -3.31 20.64 -10.90
CA MET A 56 -3.66 20.56 -9.49
C MET A 56 -2.42 20.76 -8.61
N TYR A 57 -2.52 21.65 -7.63
CA TYR A 57 -1.36 22.11 -6.88
C TYR A 57 -1.64 22.21 -5.38
N ASN A 58 -0.55 22.17 -4.60
CA ASN A 58 -0.52 22.68 -3.25
C ASN A 58 0.13 24.07 -3.27
N PRO A 59 -0.49 25.12 -2.70
CA PRO A 59 0.04 26.49 -2.77
C PRO A 59 1.47 26.64 -2.25
N ALA A 60 1.81 25.99 -1.13
CA ALA A 60 3.16 26.08 -0.57
C ALA A 60 4.20 25.41 -1.47
N MET A 61 3.84 24.25 -2.05
CA MET A 61 4.76 23.51 -2.91
C MET A 61 4.99 24.19 -4.25
N ILE A 62 3.95 24.74 -4.89
CA ILE A 62 4.13 25.41 -6.18
C ILE A 62 4.91 26.71 -6.04
N LEU A 63 4.72 27.45 -4.95
CA LEU A 63 5.49 28.67 -4.66
C LEU A 63 6.94 28.35 -4.30
N GLY A 64 7.20 27.26 -3.56
CA GLY A 64 8.56 26.82 -3.25
C GLY A 64 9.30 26.21 -4.44
N TRP A 65 8.59 25.49 -5.31
CA TRP A 65 9.15 24.83 -6.49
C TRP A 65 9.25 25.75 -7.71
N THR A 66 8.40 26.78 -7.80
CA THR A 66 8.30 27.74 -8.92
C THR A 66 8.05 27.12 -10.30
N ALA A 67 7.53 25.90 -10.33
CA ALA A 67 7.14 25.19 -11.55
C ALA A 67 5.85 24.40 -11.33
N ASN A 68 5.18 24.03 -12.43
CA ASN A 68 3.92 23.31 -12.38
C ASN A 68 4.11 21.96 -11.68
N ILE A 69 3.18 21.59 -10.81
CA ILE A 69 3.23 20.34 -10.02
C ILE A 69 1.96 19.54 -10.27
N ASP A 70 2.02 18.21 -10.27
CA ASP A 70 0.83 17.36 -10.36
C ASP A 70 0.55 16.67 -9.02
N ILE A 71 -0.13 17.40 -8.12
CA ILE A 71 -0.51 16.88 -6.80
C ILE A 71 -2.02 16.71 -6.75
N LYS A 72 -2.47 15.50 -6.45
CA LYS A 72 -3.90 15.18 -6.35
C LYS A 72 -4.21 14.60 -4.97
N PRO A 73 -5.22 15.11 -4.25
CA PRO A 73 -5.68 14.46 -3.04
C PRO A 73 -6.28 13.10 -3.40
N VAL A 74 -6.06 12.13 -2.53
CA VAL A 74 -6.68 10.81 -2.66
C VAL A 74 -8.09 10.90 -2.09
N LEU A 75 -9.10 10.75 -2.96
CA LEU A 75 -10.51 10.98 -2.61
C LEU A 75 -11.27 9.71 -2.20
N SER A 76 -10.70 8.53 -2.43
CA SER A 76 -11.27 7.26 -1.99
C SER A 76 -10.17 6.28 -1.59
N THR A 77 -10.52 5.32 -0.73
CA THR A 77 -9.60 4.25 -0.32
C THR A 77 -9.20 3.37 -1.50
N ASP A 78 -10.10 3.13 -2.44
CA ASP A 78 -9.84 2.26 -3.58
C ASP A 78 -8.97 2.96 -4.62
N ALA A 79 -9.14 4.27 -4.82
CA ALA A 79 -8.19 5.05 -5.61
C ALA A 79 -6.77 4.99 -5.01
N ALA A 80 -6.65 5.01 -3.68
CA ALA A 80 -5.37 4.84 -2.99
C ALA A 80 -4.76 3.45 -3.27
N ARG A 81 -5.57 2.39 -3.11
CA ARG A 81 -5.14 1.00 -3.30
C ARG A 81 -4.71 0.75 -4.73
N ASN A 82 -5.52 1.14 -5.71
CA ASN A 82 -5.22 0.93 -7.13
C ASN A 82 -3.99 1.73 -7.57
N TYR A 83 -3.84 2.96 -7.07
CA TYR A 83 -2.64 3.73 -7.30
C TYR A 83 -1.40 3.03 -6.72
N ILE A 84 -1.42 2.68 -5.42
CA ILE A 84 -0.30 2.00 -4.77
C ILE A 84 0.02 0.68 -5.48
N ALA A 85 -0.99 -0.14 -5.79
CA ALA A 85 -0.83 -1.41 -6.47
C ALA A 85 -0.17 -1.23 -7.84
N LYS A 86 -0.66 -0.30 -8.66
CA LYS A 86 -0.11 0.01 -9.99
C LYS A 86 1.38 0.36 -9.94
N TYR A 87 1.80 1.17 -8.96
CA TYR A 87 3.20 1.59 -8.85
C TYR A 87 4.06 0.53 -8.16
N ALA A 88 3.51 -0.21 -7.19
CA ALA A 88 4.21 -1.32 -6.55
C ALA A 88 4.40 -2.53 -7.48
N SER A 89 3.49 -2.73 -8.45
CA SER A 89 3.58 -3.80 -9.45
C SER A 89 4.27 -3.36 -10.75
N LYS A 90 4.79 -2.12 -10.81
CA LYS A 90 5.47 -1.63 -12.00
C LYS A 90 6.83 -2.32 -12.11
N ALA A 91 7.03 -3.09 -13.17
CA ALA A 91 8.29 -3.77 -13.41
C ALA A 91 9.44 -2.76 -13.59
N GLU A 92 10.57 -3.04 -12.95
CA GLU A 92 11.82 -2.30 -13.18
C GLU A 92 12.38 -2.68 -14.55
N GLN A 93 12.55 -1.69 -15.44
CA GLN A 93 12.99 -1.96 -16.81
C GLN A 93 14.47 -2.36 -16.93
N GLN A 94 15.29 -2.05 -15.93
CA GLN A 94 16.73 -2.31 -15.93
C GLN A 94 17.15 -3.40 -14.96
N ALA A 95 16.19 -4.05 -14.29
CA ALA A 95 16.50 -5.21 -13.44
C ALA A 95 16.79 -6.43 -14.34
N PRO A 96 17.88 -7.17 -14.09
CA PRO A 96 18.19 -8.35 -14.88
C PRO A 96 17.08 -9.39 -14.76
N ALA A 97 16.78 -10.04 -15.88
CA ALA A 97 15.73 -11.04 -15.92
C ALA A 97 16.05 -12.20 -14.97
N PHE A 98 15.03 -12.72 -14.28
CA PHE A 98 15.15 -13.83 -13.33
C PHE A 98 16.02 -15.01 -13.83
N PRO A 99 15.92 -15.47 -15.09
CA PRO A 99 16.77 -16.55 -15.59
C PRO A 99 18.27 -16.21 -15.64
N GLN A 100 18.62 -14.95 -15.92
CA GLN A 100 20.01 -14.49 -15.98
C GLN A 100 20.61 -14.43 -14.57
N LEU A 101 19.84 -13.92 -13.61
CA LEU A 101 20.18 -13.92 -12.18
C LEU A 101 20.46 -15.33 -11.67
N LEU A 102 19.54 -16.26 -11.92
CA LEU A 102 19.63 -17.65 -11.49
C LEU A 102 20.81 -18.37 -12.16
N SER A 103 20.99 -18.20 -13.48
CA SER A 103 22.12 -18.78 -14.20
C SER A 103 23.46 -18.30 -13.63
N GLY A 104 23.59 -17.00 -13.35
CA GLY A 104 24.79 -16.45 -12.72
C GLY A 104 25.07 -17.05 -11.34
N ILE A 105 24.04 -17.33 -10.54
CA ILE A 105 24.19 -17.96 -9.23
C ILE A 105 24.60 -19.42 -9.38
N VAL A 106 23.92 -20.18 -10.24
CA VAL A 106 24.19 -21.60 -10.46
C VAL A 106 25.61 -21.81 -11.00
N ASN A 107 26.07 -20.96 -11.92
CA ASN A 107 27.43 -21.02 -12.48
C ASN A 107 28.53 -20.72 -11.44
N GLN A 108 28.18 -20.05 -10.33
CA GLN A 108 29.09 -19.71 -9.24
C GLN A 108 28.92 -20.62 -8.01
N MET A 109 28.04 -21.62 -8.10
CA MET A 109 27.85 -22.60 -7.03
C MET A 109 28.80 -23.77 -7.20
N GLU A 110 29.29 -24.30 -6.09
CA GLU A 110 30.03 -25.57 -6.06
C GLU A 110 29.10 -26.71 -6.49
N GLU A 111 29.66 -27.80 -7.03
CA GLU A 111 28.91 -28.97 -7.51
C GLU A 111 28.08 -29.65 -6.41
N THR A 112 28.43 -29.43 -5.14
CA THR A 112 27.70 -29.90 -3.94
C THR A 112 26.57 -28.96 -3.50
N GLY A 113 26.36 -27.84 -4.21
CA GLY A 113 25.41 -26.80 -3.85
C GLY A 113 23.95 -27.28 -3.95
N SER A 114 23.20 -27.11 -2.85
CA SER A 114 21.79 -27.48 -2.81
C SER A 114 20.88 -26.46 -3.50
N ALA A 115 19.72 -26.91 -4.00
CA ALA A 115 18.67 -26.02 -4.52
C ALA A 115 18.23 -24.97 -3.48
N LYS A 116 18.24 -25.31 -2.18
CA LYS A 116 17.96 -24.36 -1.09
C LYS A 116 18.97 -23.21 -1.08
N THR A 117 20.25 -23.52 -1.23
CA THR A 117 21.34 -22.53 -1.29
C THR A 117 21.20 -21.64 -2.52
N ALA A 118 20.84 -22.22 -3.68
CA ALA A 118 20.57 -21.46 -4.90
C ALA A 118 19.42 -20.47 -4.71
N CYS A 119 18.28 -20.94 -4.16
CA CYS A 119 17.12 -20.09 -3.89
C CYS A 119 17.45 -18.98 -2.89
N GLN A 120 18.22 -19.27 -1.83
CA GLN A 120 18.59 -18.26 -0.84
C GLN A 120 19.52 -17.20 -1.42
N LYS A 121 20.54 -17.61 -2.20
CA LYS A 121 21.41 -16.68 -2.93
C LYS A 121 20.63 -15.83 -3.94
N LEU A 122 19.63 -16.43 -4.59
CA LEU A 122 18.75 -15.73 -5.54
C LEU A 122 17.90 -14.67 -4.86
N LEU A 123 17.27 -15.00 -3.73
CA LEU A 123 16.50 -14.04 -2.94
C LEU A 123 17.37 -12.85 -2.51
N ASN A 124 18.58 -13.11 -2.01
CA ASN A 124 19.51 -12.06 -1.62
C ASN A 124 19.94 -11.19 -2.81
N LYS A 125 20.23 -11.81 -3.97
CA LYS A 125 20.66 -11.10 -5.17
C LYS A 125 19.53 -10.24 -5.77
N MET A 126 18.29 -10.75 -5.78
CA MET A 126 17.11 -9.99 -6.22
C MET A 126 16.86 -8.74 -5.38
N LEU A 127 17.16 -8.77 -4.07
CA LEU A 127 17.05 -7.58 -3.21
C LEU A 127 18.15 -6.54 -3.49
N GLY A 128 19.33 -6.99 -3.91
CA GLY A 128 20.50 -6.14 -4.17
C GLY A 128 20.54 -5.52 -5.56
N GLU A 129 19.99 -6.18 -6.58
CA GLU A 129 20.05 -5.75 -7.99
C GLU A 129 18.88 -4.86 -8.42
N ARG A 130 18.17 -4.25 -7.47
CA ARG A 130 17.17 -3.23 -7.78
C ARG A 130 17.82 -1.90 -8.15
N THR A 131 17.15 -1.15 -9.00
CA THR A 131 17.57 0.21 -9.35
C THR A 131 17.23 1.20 -8.25
N TYR A 132 18.20 2.02 -7.85
CA TYR A 132 18.00 3.09 -6.89
C TYR A 132 17.72 4.40 -7.62
N SER A 133 16.67 5.10 -7.22
CA SER A 133 16.43 6.47 -7.70
C SER A 133 17.53 7.42 -7.21
N ALA A 134 17.72 8.56 -7.89
CA ALA A 134 18.66 9.58 -7.43
C ALA A 134 18.31 10.09 -6.02
N GLN A 135 17.01 10.18 -5.71
CA GLN A 135 16.50 10.61 -4.41
C GLN A 135 16.81 9.58 -3.31
N GLU A 136 16.58 8.30 -3.59
CA GLU A 136 16.93 7.22 -2.67
C GLU A 136 18.44 7.15 -2.42
N THR A 137 19.24 7.27 -3.48
CA THR A 137 20.71 7.31 -3.40
C THR A 137 21.18 8.47 -2.52
N ALA A 138 20.63 9.67 -2.72
CA ALA A 138 20.98 10.83 -1.90
C ALA A 138 20.63 10.62 -0.41
N HIS A 139 19.45 10.08 -0.11
CA HIS A 139 19.08 9.76 1.26
C HIS A 139 20.03 8.75 1.92
N LEU A 140 20.38 7.68 1.20
CA LEU A 140 21.31 6.66 1.69
C LEU A 140 22.70 7.25 1.96
N LEU A 141 23.26 8.03 1.01
CA LEU A 141 24.58 8.65 1.15
C LEU A 141 24.64 9.69 2.28
N LEU A 142 23.54 10.41 2.51
CA LEU A 142 23.46 11.46 3.54
C LEU A 142 22.97 10.93 4.90
N GLY A 143 22.69 9.62 5.02
CA GLY A 143 22.13 9.04 6.24
C GLY A 143 20.74 9.58 6.61
N ILE A 144 19.98 10.05 5.61
CA ILE A 144 18.62 10.56 5.82
C ILE A 144 17.64 9.39 5.73
N PRO A 145 16.70 9.23 6.69
CA PRO A 145 15.71 8.17 6.64
C PRO A 145 14.87 8.21 5.37
N LEU A 146 14.81 7.09 4.64
CA LEU A 146 13.99 6.93 3.43
C LEU A 146 12.49 7.05 3.71
N VAL A 147 12.08 6.67 4.93
CA VAL A 147 10.69 6.70 5.36
C VAL A 147 10.60 7.45 6.68
N ARG A 148 9.69 8.41 6.74
CA ARG A 148 9.24 9.02 7.98
C ARG A 148 7.75 8.77 8.12
N ALA A 149 7.34 8.26 9.27
CA ALA A 149 5.94 8.04 9.59
C ALA A 149 5.60 8.75 10.89
N SER A 150 4.52 9.52 10.89
CA SER A 150 3.91 10.05 12.12
C SER A 150 3.16 8.96 12.91
N THR A 151 3.07 7.76 12.34
CA THR A 151 2.37 6.60 12.87
C THR A 151 3.37 5.48 13.11
N SER A 152 3.37 4.91 14.31
CA SER A 152 4.14 3.71 14.61
C SER A 152 3.31 2.46 14.32
N PHE A 153 3.98 1.38 13.91
CA PHE A 153 3.33 0.10 13.66
C PHE A 153 3.84 -0.93 14.66
N GLN A 154 2.93 -1.61 15.33
CA GLN A 154 3.26 -2.77 16.16
C GLN A 154 2.57 -3.98 15.56
N THR A 155 3.29 -5.10 15.49
CA THR A 155 2.73 -6.34 14.94
C THR A 155 2.59 -7.37 16.04
N LEU A 156 1.38 -7.86 16.25
CA LEU A 156 1.07 -8.89 17.22
C LEU A 156 0.82 -10.21 16.50
N HIS A 157 1.58 -11.24 16.86
CA HIS A 157 1.33 -12.60 16.45
C HIS A 157 0.29 -13.24 17.39
N LEU A 158 -0.83 -13.71 16.82
CA LEU A 158 -1.88 -14.47 17.48
C LEU A 158 -2.05 -15.81 16.75
N GLY A 159 -1.20 -16.78 17.10
CA GLY A 159 -1.18 -18.10 16.48
C GLY A 159 -2.44 -18.91 16.79
N ALA A 160 -2.79 -19.80 15.86
CA ALA A 160 -3.92 -20.72 16.02
C ALA A 160 -3.76 -21.65 17.24
N GLU A 161 -2.52 -22.05 17.55
CA GLU A 161 -2.16 -22.90 18.69
C GLU A 161 -1.98 -22.13 20.02
N GLY A 162 -2.31 -20.84 20.04
CA GLY A 162 -2.29 -20.04 21.26
C GLY A 162 -1.02 -19.23 21.51
N GLY A 163 -0.01 -19.34 20.65
CA GLY A 163 1.18 -18.49 20.71
C GLY A 163 0.84 -17.01 20.50
N MET A 164 1.02 -16.20 21.54
CA MET A 164 0.86 -14.74 21.51
C MET A 164 2.23 -14.08 21.74
N ARG A 165 2.69 -13.24 20.80
CA ARG A 165 3.93 -12.47 20.97
C ARG A 165 3.93 -11.23 20.08
N GLU A 166 4.56 -10.16 20.53
CA GLU A 166 4.90 -9.04 19.66
C GLU A 166 6.01 -9.46 18.68
N LEU A 167 5.82 -9.18 17.39
CA LEU A 167 6.84 -9.32 16.37
C LEU A 167 7.57 -7.99 16.26
N GLN A 168 8.79 -7.93 16.78
CA GLN A 168 9.67 -6.81 16.55
C GLN A 168 10.32 -6.96 15.17
N VAL A 169 10.35 -5.87 14.41
CA VAL A 169 11.26 -5.76 13.28
C VAL A 169 12.59 -5.44 13.93
N ASN A 170 13.56 -6.35 13.87
CA ASN A 170 14.92 -6.05 14.30
C ASN A 170 15.39 -4.86 13.46
N GLU A 171 15.41 -3.67 14.05
CA GLU A 171 16.36 -2.67 13.61
C GLU A 171 17.72 -3.27 13.96
N ASP A 172 18.60 -3.34 12.97
CA ASP A 172 19.96 -3.90 13.04
C ASP A 172 20.88 -3.01 13.91
N ASP A 173 20.39 -2.61 15.08
CA ASP A 173 21.17 -2.19 16.23
C ASP A 173 21.81 -3.48 16.73
N GLY A 174 23.11 -3.66 16.47
CA GLY A 174 23.96 -4.79 16.86
C GLY A 174 24.04 -5.10 18.36
N SER A 175 22.99 -4.80 19.13
CA SER A 175 22.69 -5.40 20.41
C SER A 175 22.48 -6.92 20.26
N GLU A 176 23.48 -7.67 20.70
CA GLU A 176 23.44 -9.12 20.92
C GLU A 176 22.52 -9.46 22.11
N ASP A 177 21.22 -9.22 22.01
CA ASP A 177 20.24 -10.01 22.79
C ASP A 177 18.80 -9.93 22.24
N PRO A 178 18.44 -10.80 21.27
CA PRO A 178 17.09 -10.88 20.71
C PRO A 178 16.02 -11.37 21.70
N ASP A 179 16.41 -11.91 22.87
CA ASP A 179 15.51 -12.59 23.81
C ASP A 179 15.04 -11.71 24.98
N GLU A 180 15.76 -10.66 25.39
CA GLU A 180 15.39 -9.86 26.57
C GLU A 180 14.21 -8.88 26.35
N ARG A 181 13.87 -8.56 25.10
CA ARG A 181 12.78 -7.60 24.77
C ARG A 181 11.52 -8.24 24.20
N GLN A 182 11.40 -9.57 24.25
CA GLN A 182 10.19 -10.23 23.75
C GLN A 182 9.01 -9.96 24.69
N VAL A 183 8.14 -9.04 24.25
CA VAL A 183 6.79 -8.90 24.82
C VAL A 183 6.00 -10.14 24.40
N THR A 184 6.09 -11.19 25.22
CA THR A 184 5.24 -12.37 25.06
C THR A 184 3.83 -12.03 25.49
N GLY A 185 2.85 -12.83 25.05
CA GLY A 185 1.47 -12.70 25.46
C GLY A 185 1.27 -12.76 26.98
N ASP A 186 2.24 -13.33 27.69
CA ASP A 186 2.27 -13.36 29.15
C ASP A 186 2.29 -11.97 29.78
N SER A 187 2.87 -10.96 29.12
CA SER A 187 2.89 -9.58 29.60
C SER A 187 1.48 -8.98 29.71
N TYR A 188 0.59 -9.30 28.75
CA TYR A 188 -0.80 -8.86 28.78
C TYR A 188 -1.61 -9.64 29.83
N THR A 189 -1.41 -10.95 29.93
CA THR A 189 -2.11 -11.78 30.93
C THR A 189 -1.61 -11.53 32.35
N LYS A 190 -0.46 -10.86 32.54
CA LYS A 190 0.10 -10.40 33.83
C LYS A 190 0.00 -8.89 34.06
N ARG A 191 -0.84 -8.17 33.30
CA ARG A 191 -1.07 -6.72 33.50
C ARG A 191 -1.53 -6.37 34.93
N GLY A 192 -1.33 -5.13 35.37
CA GLY A 192 -1.77 -4.66 36.68
C GLY A 192 -3.29 -4.43 36.77
N PRO A 193 -3.85 -4.23 37.98
CA PRO A 193 -5.29 -4.07 38.20
C PRO A 193 -5.90 -2.88 37.44
N GLY A 194 -5.13 -1.81 37.22
CA GLY A 194 -5.57 -0.63 36.47
C GLY A 194 -5.80 -0.86 34.97
N LEU A 195 -5.40 -2.02 34.44
CA LEU A 195 -5.55 -2.38 33.01
C LEU A 195 -6.49 -3.58 32.80
N GLU A 196 -7.18 -4.05 33.85
CA GLU A 196 -7.99 -5.28 33.78
C GLU A 196 -9.12 -5.21 32.73
N ALA A 197 -9.79 -4.07 32.68
CA ALA A 197 -10.89 -3.82 31.77
C ALA A 197 -10.46 -3.59 30.31
N LEU A 198 -9.17 -3.41 30.05
CA LEU A 198 -8.67 -3.11 28.71
C LEU A 198 -8.47 -4.38 27.90
N SER A 199 -8.90 -4.32 26.63
CA SER A 199 -8.66 -5.38 25.65
C SER A 199 -7.19 -5.43 25.24
N LEU A 200 -6.82 -6.52 24.57
CA LEU A 200 -5.49 -6.70 23.99
C LEU A 200 -5.18 -5.58 23.00
N HIS A 201 -6.16 -5.21 22.17
CA HIS A 201 -6.07 -4.10 21.23
C HIS A 201 -5.77 -2.78 21.95
N ASP A 202 -6.49 -2.47 23.03
CA ASP A 202 -6.33 -1.19 23.74
C ASP A 202 -5.00 -1.09 24.47
N VAL A 203 -4.53 -2.19 25.06
CA VAL A 203 -3.23 -2.22 25.74
C VAL A 203 -2.11 -1.99 24.74
N PHE A 204 -2.02 -2.77 23.65
CA PHE A 204 -0.94 -2.62 22.68
C PHE A 204 -1.03 -1.31 21.89
N LYS A 205 -2.24 -0.79 21.64
CA LYS A 205 -2.40 0.52 21.00
C LYS A 205 -1.91 1.67 21.88
N ASN A 206 -2.23 1.66 23.17
CA ASN A 206 -2.04 2.82 24.05
C ASN A 206 -0.89 2.69 25.06
N TYR A 207 -0.29 1.52 25.23
CA TYR A 207 0.75 1.24 26.21
C TYR A 207 1.95 0.54 25.56
N THR A 208 3.11 0.66 26.19
CA THR A 208 4.35 -0.04 25.84
C THR A 208 4.85 -0.79 27.07
N TRP A 209 5.33 -2.01 26.88
CA TRP A 209 5.95 -2.80 27.93
C TRP A 209 7.41 -2.37 28.14
N VAL A 210 7.76 -1.95 29.36
CA VAL A 210 9.10 -1.49 29.72
C VAL A 210 9.47 -2.04 31.09
N LYS A 211 10.57 -2.79 31.19
CA LYS A 211 11.11 -3.30 32.48
C LYS A 211 10.02 -3.91 33.38
N THR A 212 9.26 -4.85 32.81
CA THR A 212 8.15 -5.58 33.45
C THR A 212 6.88 -4.79 33.81
N GLU A 213 6.72 -3.57 33.29
CA GLU A 213 5.52 -2.76 33.53
C GLU A 213 4.95 -2.16 32.24
N TRP A 214 3.63 -2.01 32.19
CA TRP A 214 2.94 -1.31 31.12
C TRP A 214 2.97 0.20 31.36
N ARG A 215 3.57 0.96 30.44
CA ARG A 215 3.62 2.42 30.47
C ARG A 215 2.75 3.01 29.39
N LYS A 216 1.93 4.00 29.75
CA LYS A 216 1.06 4.68 28.78
C LYS A 216 1.90 5.46 27.77
N LYS A 217 1.59 5.31 26.49
CA LYS A 217 2.18 6.07 25.39
C LYS A 217 1.73 7.53 25.47
N ARG A 218 2.47 8.43 24.81
CA ARG A 218 2.09 9.84 24.72
C ARG A 218 0.80 9.96 23.91
N THR A 219 -0.04 10.94 24.24
CA THR A 219 -1.29 11.20 23.50
C THR A 219 -1.06 11.51 22.02
N SER A 220 0.11 12.06 21.67
CA SER A 220 0.52 12.35 20.30
C SER A 220 1.00 11.11 19.52
N THR A 221 1.23 9.97 20.19
CA THR A 221 1.71 8.75 19.54
C THR A 221 0.54 8.03 18.89
N ASN A 222 0.49 8.03 17.56
CA ASN A 222 -0.46 7.22 16.81
C ASN A 222 0.13 5.83 16.55
N THR A 223 -0.39 4.78 17.20
CA THR A 223 0.02 3.39 16.94
C THR A 223 -1.06 2.64 16.19
N VAL A 224 -0.67 1.97 15.09
CA VAL A 224 -1.50 1.01 14.37
C VAL A 224 -1.06 -0.40 14.73
N LEU A 225 -1.98 -1.17 15.32
CA LEU A 225 -1.76 -2.57 15.68
C LEU A 225 -2.09 -3.50 14.49
N ARG A 226 -1.06 -4.13 13.96
CA ARG A 226 -1.15 -5.17 12.94
C ARG A 226 -1.26 -6.53 13.61
N VAL A 227 -2.13 -7.40 13.09
CA VAL A 227 -2.29 -8.76 13.63
C VAL A 227 -1.90 -9.78 12.58
N PHE A 228 -1.12 -10.78 13.00
CA PHE A 228 -0.63 -11.90 12.20
C PHE A 228 -0.91 -13.24 12.90
N PRO A 229 -1.19 -14.35 12.19
CA PRO A 229 -1.35 -14.48 10.74
C PRO A 229 -2.60 -13.77 10.20
N ARG A 230 -2.58 -13.47 8.90
CA ARG A 230 -3.74 -12.92 8.17
C ARG A 230 -4.68 -14.07 7.81
N LEU A 231 -5.54 -14.45 8.76
CA LEU A 231 -6.52 -15.52 8.60
C LEU A 231 -7.70 -15.08 7.73
N SER A 232 -8.21 -16.00 6.91
CA SER A 232 -9.41 -15.76 6.08
C SER A 232 -10.65 -15.52 6.95
N PRO A 233 -11.43 -14.44 6.69
CA PRO A 233 -12.70 -14.20 7.38
C PRO A 233 -13.88 -14.98 6.78
N ASP A 234 -13.67 -15.74 5.70
CA ASP A 234 -14.71 -16.53 5.02
C ASP A 234 -15.37 -17.54 5.97
N PRO A 235 -16.68 -17.42 6.27
CA PRO A 235 -17.41 -18.34 7.15
C PRO A 235 -17.38 -19.82 6.73
N THR A 236 -17.14 -20.10 5.45
CA THR A 236 -17.06 -21.45 4.89
C THR A 236 -15.65 -22.02 4.92
N GLY A 237 -14.64 -21.17 5.16
CA GLY A 237 -13.23 -21.54 5.18
C GLY A 237 -12.80 -22.30 6.44
N ASP A 238 -11.76 -23.11 6.29
CA ASP A 238 -11.07 -23.83 7.37
C ASP A 238 -10.46 -22.90 8.43
N GLN A 239 -9.99 -21.72 8.00
CA GLN A 239 -9.38 -20.71 8.88
C GLN A 239 -10.39 -19.89 9.70
N TYR A 240 -11.70 -19.98 9.41
CA TYR A 240 -12.71 -19.11 10.02
C TYR A 240 -12.77 -19.21 11.55
N LYS A 241 -12.60 -20.43 12.09
CA LYS A 241 -12.61 -20.67 13.53
C LYS A 241 -11.45 -19.94 14.22
N ALA A 242 -10.27 -19.98 13.61
CA ALA A 242 -9.09 -19.28 14.10
C ALA A 242 -9.25 -17.76 13.93
N TYR A 243 -9.86 -17.29 12.83
CA TYR A 243 -10.19 -15.87 12.63
C TYR A 243 -11.12 -15.35 13.74
N CYS A 244 -12.21 -16.07 14.05
CA CYS A 244 -13.13 -15.71 15.12
C CYS A 244 -12.42 -15.65 16.48
N ARG A 245 -11.55 -16.62 16.77
CA ARG A 245 -10.73 -16.62 17.98
C ARG A 245 -9.88 -15.36 18.07
N THR A 246 -9.18 -15.01 17.00
CA THR A 246 -8.34 -13.80 16.93
C THR A 246 -9.16 -12.54 17.17
N LYS A 247 -10.35 -12.41 16.56
CA LYS A 247 -11.24 -11.26 16.78
C LYS A 247 -11.68 -11.13 18.23
N VAL A 248 -12.08 -12.24 18.85
CA VAL A 248 -12.53 -12.25 20.26
C VAL A 248 -11.37 -11.89 21.20
N LEU A 249 -10.20 -12.50 21.03
CA LEU A 249 -9.03 -12.18 21.87
C LEU A 249 -8.56 -10.74 21.69
N LEU A 250 -8.64 -10.20 20.48
CA LEU A 250 -8.19 -8.85 20.22
C LEU A 250 -9.02 -7.81 20.98
N HIS A 251 -10.33 -8.01 21.07
CA HIS A 251 -11.28 -6.98 21.52
C HIS A 251 -11.92 -7.21 22.88
N HIS A 252 -11.72 -8.39 23.49
CA HIS A 252 -12.28 -8.67 24.82
C HIS A 252 -11.17 -8.79 25.87
N PRO A 253 -11.35 -8.23 27.08
CA PRO A 253 -10.40 -8.38 28.17
C PRO A 253 -10.39 -9.84 28.65
N PHE A 254 -9.20 -10.41 28.85
CA PHE A 254 -9.05 -11.77 29.40
C PHE A 254 -7.74 -11.94 30.17
N ARG A 255 -7.72 -12.90 31.10
CA ARG A 255 -6.50 -13.44 31.72
C ARG A 255 -6.15 -14.81 31.14
N LEU A 256 -7.16 -15.63 30.92
CA LEU A 256 -7.07 -16.92 30.24
C LEU A 256 -7.97 -16.88 29.01
N PRO A 257 -7.46 -17.14 27.79
CA PRO A 257 -8.26 -17.18 26.56
C PRO A 257 -9.53 -18.03 26.71
N GLU A 258 -9.41 -19.22 27.30
CA GLU A 258 -10.53 -20.16 27.43
C GLU A 258 -11.67 -19.64 28.32
N SER A 259 -11.41 -18.66 29.21
CA SER A 259 -12.47 -18.04 30.02
C SER A 259 -13.51 -17.30 29.19
N LEU A 260 -13.12 -16.77 28.02
CA LEU A 260 -14.04 -16.10 27.09
C LEU A 260 -15.00 -17.07 26.42
N ARG A 261 -14.75 -18.37 26.51
CA ARG A 261 -15.60 -19.40 25.90
C ARG A 261 -16.70 -19.91 26.81
N VAL A 262 -16.66 -19.56 28.09
CA VAL A 262 -17.66 -19.99 29.06
C VAL A 262 -18.71 -18.89 29.17
N VAL A 263 -19.90 -19.16 28.65
CA VAL A 263 -21.08 -18.28 28.74
C VAL A 263 -22.20 -19.11 29.35
N ASP A 264 -22.82 -18.64 30.43
CA ASP A 264 -23.88 -19.35 31.16
C ASP A 264 -23.52 -20.81 31.49
N GLU A 265 -22.30 -21.03 32.00
CA GLU A 265 -21.73 -22.35 32.36
C GLU A 265 -21.56 -23.34 31.18
N GLN A 266 -21.76 -22.88 29.94
CA GLN A 266 -21.54 -23.69 28.73
C GLN A 266 -20.32 -23.24 27.94
N VAL A 267 -19.54 -24.21 27.46
CA VAL A 267 -18.38 -23.95 26.59
C VAL A 267 -18.85 -23.78 25.15
N GLN A 268 -18.76 -22.55 24.65
CA GLN A 268 -19.07 -22.21 23.26
C GLN A 268 -17.84 -22.30 22.36
N THR A 269 -18.09 -22.40 21.06
CA THR A 269 -17.05 -22.27 20.03
C THR A 269 -16.72 -20.80 19.78
N TRP A 270 -15.50 -20.53 19.30
CA TRP A 270 -15.09 -19.16 18.93
C TRP A 270 -16.01 -18.50 17.90
N ALA A 271 -16.55 -19.29 16.96
CA ALA A 271 -17.50 -18.79 15.96
C ALA A 271 -18.84 -18.37 16.60
N GLN A 272 -19.36 -19.14 17.56
CA GLN A 272 -20.58 -18.79 18.30
C GLN A 272 -20.38 -17.53 19.14
N ILE A 273 -19.27 -17.42 19.87
CA ILE A 273 -18.95 -16.24 20.68
C ILE A 273 -18.86 -14.99 19.81
N TRP A 274 -18.16 -15.09 18.68
CA TRP A 274 -18.05 -13.99 17.73
C TRP A 274 -19.41 -13.60 17.13
N ALA A 275 -20.24 -14.58 16.76
CA ALA A 275 -21.58 -14.32 16.25
C ALA A 275 -22.48 -13.64 17.29
N ASN A 276 -22.47 -14.12 18.53
CA ASN A 276 -23.24 -13.56 19.65
C ASN A 276 -22.79 -12.12 19.96
N CYS A 277 -21.48 -11.89 19.96
CA CYS A 277 -20.90 -10.57 20.19
C CYS A 277 -21.35 -9.55 19.14
N ARG A 278 -21.38 -9.94 17.85
CA ARG A 278 -21.92 -9.10 16.77
C ARG A 278 -23.44 -8.89 16.89
N ALA A 279 -24.19 -9.94 17.23
CA ALA A 279 -25.64 -9.87 17.37
C ALA A 279 -26.06 -8.98 18.55
N ALA A 280 -25.27 -8.95 19.62
CA ALA A 280 -25.45 -8.07 20.77
C ALA A 280 -25.12 -6.59 20.48
N GLY A 281 -24.61 -6.28 19.28
CA GLY A 281 -24.27 -4.91 18.88
C GLY A 281 -23.05 -4.34 19.62
N HIS A 282 -22.12 -5.19 20.09
CA HIS A 282 -20.89 -4.71 20.69
C HIS A 282 -20.08 -3.89 19.68
N ASP A 283 -19.69 -2.68 20.08
CA ASP A 283 -18.83 -1.81 19.28
C ASP A 283 -17.37 -2.21 19.46
N HIS A 284 -16.78 -2.81 18.42
CA HIS A 284 -15.37 -3.13 18.40
C HIS A 284 -14.57 -2.01 17.72
N PRO A 285 -13.49 -1.53 18.32
CA PRO A 285 -12.59 -0.59 17.66
C PRO A 285 -12.15 -1.10 16.29
N LYS A 286 -12.01 -0.18 15.32
CA LYS A 286 -11.49 -0.51 14.00
C LYS A 286 -10.08 -1.12 14.11
N ASP A 287 -9.97 -2.38 13.71
CA ASP A 287 -8.72 -3.11 13.66
C ASP A 287 -8.18 -3.27 12.22
N THR A 288 -7.06 -3.95 12.07
CA THR A 288 -6.41 -4.19 10.79
C THR A 288 -6.77 -5.53 10.15
N LEU A 289 -7.61 -6.35 10.77
CA LEU A 289 -8.04 -7.64 10.24
C LEU A 289 -9.03 -7.45 9.11
N ARG A 290 -9.07 -8.43 8.21
CA ARG A 290 -9.97 -8.41 7.07
C ARG A 290 -11.39 -8.74 7.52
N CYS A 291 -12.39 -8.31 6.75
CA CYS A 291 -13.80 -8.45 7.06
C CYS A 291 -14.49 -9.12 5.87
N TRP A 292 -15.22 -10.21 6.10
CA TRP A 292 -15.85 -10.98 5.03
C TRP A 292 -16.84 -10.14 4.24
N GLU A 293 -17.62 -9.30 4.91
CA GLU A 293 -18.60 -8.41 4.29
C GLU A 293 -17.96 -7.43 3.29
N ASN A 294 -16.72 -7.01 3.56
CA ASN A 294 -15.97 -6.15 2.65
C ASN A 294 -15.34 -6.94 1.50
N GLU A 295 -14.68 -8.07 1.80
CA GLU A 295 -14.05 -8.89 0.76
C GLU A 295 -15.06 -9.47 -0.22
N ASN A 296 -16.21 -9.93 0.27
CA ASN A 296 -17.27 -10.47 -0.57
C ASN A 296 -17.91 -9.39 -1.46
N ARG A 297 -18.00 -8.15 -0.96
CA ARG A 297 -18.47 -7.02 -1.77
C ARG A 297 -17.46 -6.63 -2.84
N THR A 298 -16.18 -6.48 -2.47
CA THR A 298 -15.13 -6.14 -3.43
C THR A 298 -15.02 -7.19 -4.54
N ARG A 299 -15.16 -8.49 -4.25
CA ARG A 299 -15.20 -9.52 -5.30
C ARG A 299 -16.35 -9.33 -6.29
N GLN A 300 -17.52 -8.92 -5.80
CA GLN A 300 -18.68 -8.64 -6.66
C GLN A 300 -18.47 -7.37 -7.49
N GLU A 301 -17.79 -6.35 -6.94
CA GLU A 301 -17.48 -5.09 -7.63
C GLU A 301 -16.31 -5.24 -8.64
N GLU A 302 -15.33 -6.10 -8.38
CA GLU A 302 -14.20 -6.41 -9.28
C GLU A 302 -14.64 -7.19 -10.54
N GLU A 303 -15.77 -7.90 -10.50
CA GLU A 303 -16.34 -8.54 -11.69
C GLU A 303 -16.94 -7.52 -12.69
N ASP A 304 -17.22 -6.29 -12.26
CA ASP A 304 -17.87 -5.24 -13.07
C ASP A 304 -16.89 -4.15 -13.57
N ASP A 305 -15.68 -4.07 -13.01
CA ASP A 305 -14.69 -3.03 -13.34
C ASP A 305 -13.49 -3.63 -14.08
N ASP A 306 -13.78 -4.16 -15.28
CA ASP A 306 -12.79 -4.53 -16.29
C ASP A 306 -12.11 -3.24 -16.81
N GLU A 307 -11.30 -2.59 -15.96
CA GLU A 307 -10.30 -1.64 -16.43
C GLU A 307 -9.42 -2.43 -17.40
N ASN A 308 -9.54 -2.13 -18.69
CA ASN A 308 -8.78 -2.71 -19.78
C ASN A 308 -7.27 -2.58 -19.48
N VAL A 309 -6.73 -3.54 -18.73
CA VAL A 309 -5.30 -3.65 -18.42
C VAL A 309 -4.65 -3.89 -19.77
N PRO A 310 -3.78 -2.98 -20.25
CA PRO A 310 -3.12 -3.18 -21.52
C PRO A 310 -2.45 -4.54 -21.50
N ASN A 311 -2.85 -5.43 -22.41
CA ASN A 311 -2.29 -6.76 -22.52
C ASN A 311 -0.75 -6.61 -22.59
N PRO A 312 0.02 -7.13 -21.62
CA PRO A 312 1.48 -7.01 -21.62
C PRO A 312 2.13 -7.76 -22.80
N ASN A 313 1.37 -8.62 -23.48
CA ASN A 313 1.74 -9.30 -24.73
C ASN A 313 1.08 -8.67 -25.98
N ALA A 314 0.44 -7.51 -25.86
CA ALA A 314 0.11 -6.73 -27.06
C ALA A 314 1.45 -6.39 -27.75
N PRO A 315 1.59 -6.63 -29.07
CA PRO A 315 2.79 -6.21 -29.77
C PRO A 315 2.99 -4.71 -29.49
N ALA A 316 4.20 -4.35 -29.05
CA ALA A 316 4.54 -2.96 -28.82
C ALA A 316 4.11 -2.16 -30.06
N ASN A 317 3.17 -1.23 -29.88
CA ASN A 317 2.84 -0.30 -30.94
C ASN A 317 4.15 0.35 -31.42
N GLU A 318 4.28 0.50 -32.73
CA GLU A 318 5.44 1.10 -33.39
C GLU A 318 5.94 2.30 -32.58
N GLU A 319 7.23 2.30 -32.23
CA GLU A 319 7.80 3.39 -31.44
C GLU A 319 7.63 4.72 -32.19
N ASP A 320 7.48 5.84 -31.47
CA ASP A 320 7.12 7.14 -32.06
C ASP A 320 8.04 7.58 -33.22
N TRP A 321 9.32 7.14 -33.20
CA TRP A 321 10.26 7.39 -34.29
C TRP A 321 9.95 6.59 -35.57
N GLN A 322 9.36 5.40 -35.45
CA GLN A 322 8.93 4.55 -36.58
C GLN A 322 7.72 5.18 -37.26
N VAL A 323 6.75 5.68 -36.48
CA VAL A 323 5.59 6.42 -36.99
C VAL A 323 6.02 7.72 -37.66
N PHE A 324 6.98 8.45 -37.07
CA PHE A 324 7.53 9.66 -37.68
C PHE A 324 8.27 9.38 -39.00
N ALA A 325 9.09 8.33 -39.04
CA ALA A 325 9.83 7.94 -40.24
C ALA A 325 8.91 7.47 -41.38
N GLN A 326 7.80 6.80 -41.04
CA GLN A 326 6.76 6.43 -42.02
C GLN A 326 5.99 7.65 -42.54
N ALA A 327 5.65 8.60 -41.66
CA ALA A 327 4.91 9.80 -42.02
C ALA A 327 5.77 10.82 -42.80
N PHE A 328 7.08 10.84 -42.57
CA PHE A 328 8.02 11.80 -43.16
C PHE A 328 9.30 11.11 -43.66
N PRO A 329 9.21 10.26 -44.70
CA PRO A 329 10.37 9.57 -45.25
C PRO A 329 11.42 10.58 -45.75
N ASN A 330 12.67 10.40 -45.34
CA ASN A 330 13.84 11.26 -45.62
C ASN A 330 13.86 12.63 -44.92
N ALA A 331 12.98 12.90 -43.95
CA ALA A 331 13.11 14.08 -43.10
C ALA A 331 14.26 13.92 -42.11
N ALA A 332 15.08 14.97 -41.94
CA ALA A 332 16.09 14.99 -40.89
C ALA A 332 15.42 14.96 -39.51
N LEU A 333 16.00 14.21 -38.56
CA LEU A 333 15.53 14.19 -37.18
C LEU A 333 15.55 15.62 -36.60
N PRO A 334 14.50 16.05 -35.89
CA PRO A 334 14.50 17.38 -35.29
C PRO A 334 15.64 17.50 -34.27
N GLN A 335 16.51 18.49 -34.48
CA GLN A 335 17.56 18.86 -33.53
C GLN A 335 16.99 19.92 -32.59
N PHE A 336 17.03 19.65 -31.29
CA PHE A 336 16.57 20.56 -30.26
C PHE A 336 17.78 21.16 -29.52
N GLY A 337 17.85 22.48 -29.46
CA GLY A 337 18.88 23.23 -28.74
C GLY A 337 18.48 23.53 -27.29
N ILE A 338 19.34 24.28 -26.59
CA ILE A 338 19.05 24.77 -25.22
C ILE A 338 17.81 25.66 -25.18
N ASP A 339 17.55 26.42 -26.25
CA ASP A 339 16.39 27.32 -26.32
C ASP A 339 15.05 26.58 -26.50
N ASP A 340 15.10 25.27 -26.78
CA ASP A 340 13.93 24.40 -26.97
C ASP A 340 13.53 23.63 -25.69
N LEU A 341 14.17 23.93 -24.55
CA LEU A 341 13.84 23.36 -23.24
C LEU A 341 12.37 23.68 -22.86
N GLY A 342 11.57 22.64 -22.60
CA GLY A 342 10.13 22.74 -22.30
C GLY A 342 9.22 22.61 -23.52
N MET A 343 9.78 22.52 -24.73
CA MET A 343 9.03 22.33 -25.98
C MET A 343 9.27 20.95 -26.59
N ARG A 344 10.08 20.11 -25.95
CA ARG A 344 10.41 18.75 -26.41
C ARG A 344 9.25 17.79 -26.09
N PRO A 345 9.02 16.76 -26.92
CA PRO A 345 7.94 15.79 -26.68
C PRO A 345 8.02 14.98 -25.38
N LEU A 346 9.18 15.00 -24.70
CA LEU A 346 9.47 14.28 -23.46
C LEU A 346 9.74 15.20 -22.25
N ASP A 347 9.70 16.52 -22.44
CA ASP A 347 9.63 17.47 -21.31
C ASP A 347 8.18 17.54 -20.81
#